data_AF-A0A6I1I776-F1
#
_entry.id   AF-A0A6I1I776-F1
#
_cell.length_a   1.000
_cell.length_b   1.000
_cell.length_c   1.000
_cell.angle_alpha   90.00
_cell.angle_beta   90.00
_cell.angle_gamma   90.00
#
_symmetry.space_group_name_H-M   'P 1'
#
loop_
_entity.id
_entity.type
_entity.pdbx_description
1 polymer ?
#
loop_
_entity_poly.entity_id
_entity_poly.type
_entity_poly.pdbx_seq_one_letter_code
_entity_poly.pdbx_strand_id
1 'polypeptide(L)'
;MSGWWTIISTETPEQMADMTKVGKQAFLATWEAGLSGADWIAQLCTQGKATQLAFNGFPNRYTATADVIAPLLQAGIAETHDDEFPQDRPTGWPGTITVHGERIAACTPGQLLTIEVWDQS
;
A
#
# COMPACT_ATOMS: atom_id res chain seq x y z
N MET A 1 12.39 14.84 4.04
CA MET A 1 11.52 13.66 3.90
C MET A 1 11.78 12.75 5.08
N SER A 2 10.81 12.68 5.99
CA SER A 2 10.89 11.84 7.19
C SER A 2 10.55 10.38 6.87
N GLY A 3 9.86 10.14 5.75
CA GLY A 3 9.39 8.84 5.33
C GLY A 3 8.28 8.96 4.28
N TRP A 4 7.72 7.82 3.90
CA TRP A 4 6.56 7.68 3.04
C TRP A 4 5.43 7.05 3.82
N TRP A 5 4.20 7.53 3.62
CA TRP A 5 3.00 6.86 4.12
C TRP A 5 2.21 6.29 2.95
N THR A 6 1.97 4.98 2.96
CA THR A 6 1.22 4.31 1.90
C THR A 6 -0.15 3.88 2.36
N ILE A 7 -1.10 3.97 1.44
CA ILE A 7 -2.48 3.50 1.61
C ILE A 7 -2.85 2.67 0.39
N ILE A 8 -3.43 1.49 0.63
CA ILE A 8 -4.03 0.64 -0.39
C ILE A 8 -5.52 0.52 -0.10
N SER A 9 -6.33 0.81 -1.12
CA SER A 9 -7.78 0.86 -1.03
C SER A 9 -8.46 0.14 -2.20
N THR A 10 -9.65 -0.39 -1.96
CA THR A 10 -10.55 -0.87 -3.01
C THR A 10 -11.30 0.26 -3.71
N GLU A 11 -11.30 1.49 -3.15
CA GLU A 11 -11.91 2.65 -3.81
C GLU A 11 -11.14 3.06 -5.06
N THR A 12 -11.83 3.73 -5.98
CA THR A 12 -11.24 4.32 -7.17
C THR A 12 -10.32 5.52 -6.84
N PRO A 13 -9.41 5.88 -7.76
CA PRO A 13 -8.62 7.11 -7.64
C PRO A 13 -9.48 8.35 -7.34
N GLU A 14 -10.62 8.49 -8.01
CA GLU A 14 -11.52 9.64 -7.87
C GLU A 14 -12.12 9.72 -6.47
N GLN A 15 -12.49 8.58 -5.89
CA GLN A 15 -13.01 8.50 -4.52
C GLN A 15 -11.92 8.75 -3.48
N MET A 16 -10.71 8.26 -3.72
CA MET A 16 -9.55 8.49 -2.86
C MET A 16 -9.07 9.95 -2.86
N ALA A 17 -9.48 10.78 -3.85
CA ALA A 17 -9.16 12.20 -3.86
C ALA A 17 -9.77 12.99 -2.69
N ASP A 18 -10.82 12.47 -2.06
CA ASP A 18 -11.41 13.03 -0.84
C ASP A 18 -11.48 11.95 0.25
N MET A 19 -10.34 11.75 0.93
CA MET A 19 -10.21 10.77 2.02
C MET A 19 -11.24 10.95 3.15
N THR A 20 -11.84 12.13 3.32
CA THR A 20 -12.86 12.36 4.36
C THR A 20 -14.16 11.58 4.08
N LYS A 21 -14.38 11.18 2.83
CA LYS A 21 -15.55 10.40 2.39
C LYS A 21 -15.26 8.91 2.26
N VAL A 22 -14.00 8.49 2.38
CA VAL A 22 -13.61 7.09 2.25
C VAL A 22 -13.90 6.36 3.56
N GLY A 23 -14.73 5.32 3.48
CA GLY A 23 -15.02 4.47 4.62
C GLY A 23 -13.80 3.65 5.02
N LYS A 24 -13.55 3.50 6.33
CA LYS A 24 -12.43 2.68 6.85
C LYS A 24 -12.41 1.24 6.33
N GLN A 25 -13.56 0.72 5.91
CA GLN A 25 -13.74 -0.61 5.35
C GLN A 25 -13.13 -0.79 3.95
N ALA A 26 -12.87 0.31 3.22
CA ALA A 26 -12.27 0.24 1.90
C ALA A 26 -10.75 0.08 1.94
N PHE A 27 -10.12 0.43 3.07
CA PHE A 27 -8.68 0.24 3.24
C PHE A 27 -8.35 -1.24 3.41
N LEU A 28 -7.38 -1.67 2.60
CA LEU A 28 -6.80 -3.02 2.63
C LEU A 28 -5.53 -3.05 3.47
N ALA A 29 -4.67 -2.05 3.27
CA ALA A 29 -3.44 -1.91 4.02
C ALA A 29 -3.03 -0.44 4.11
N THR A 30 -2.35 -0.07 5.18
CA THR A 30 -1.65 1.20 5.30
C THR A 30 -0.39 1.04 6.13
N TRP A 31 0.67 1.75 5.78
CA TRP A 31 1.91 1.70 6.54
C TRP A 31 2.76 2.94 6.33
N GLU A 32 3.65 3.18 7.29
CA GLU A 32 4.74 4.14 7.14
C GLU A 32 6.02 3.42 6.70
N ALA A 33 6.88 4.14 6.00
CA ALA A 33 8.13 3.63 5.47
C ALA A 33 9.19 4.74 5.46
N GLY A 34 10.47 4.39 5.47
CA GLY A 34 11.60 5.34 5.42
C GLY A 34 11.93 5.72 3.98
N LEU A 35 13.12 6.28 3.72
CA LEU A 35 13.47 6.88 2.42
C LEU A 35 13.24 5.99 1.17
N SER A 36 13.37 4.67 1.28
CA SER A 36 13.12 3.70 0.18
C SER A 36 11.70 3.11 0.16
N GLY A 37 10.79 3.62 0.97
CA GLY A 37 9.43 3.09 1.14
C GLY A 37 8.52 3.11 -0.09
N ALA A 38 8.93 3.79 -1.16
CA ALA A 38 8.21 3.87 -2.43
C ALA A 38 8.87 3.05 -3.56
N ASP A 39 10.04 2.44 -3.32
CA ASP A 39 10.81 1.76 -4.39
C ASP A 39 10.05 0.55 -4.94
N TRP A 40 9.28 -0.15 -4.10
CA TRP A 40 8.48 -1.32 -4.51
C TRP A 40 7.43 -0.97 -5.57
N ILE A 41 6.72 0.17 -5.43
CA ILE A 41 5.68 0.56 -6.38
C ILE A 41 6.30 1.11 -7.67
N ALA A 42 7.44 1.81 -7.58
CA ALA A 42 8.23 2.18 -8.74
C ALA A 42 8.68 0.94 -9.53
N GLN A 43 9.14 -0.10 -8.83
CA GLN A 43 9.51 -1.36 -9.44
C GLN A 43 8.32 -2.03 -10.14
N LEU A 44 7.12 -2.04 -9.53
CA LEU A 44 5.91 -2.56 -10.18
C LEU A 44 5.53 -1.77 -11.44
N CYS A 45 5.67 -0.44 -11.43
CA CYS A 45 5.48 0.38 -12.63
C CYS A 45 6.46 0.00 -13.74
N THR A 46 7.76 -0.16 -13.43
CA THR A 46 8.76 -0.57 -14.43
C THR A 46 8.49 -1.98 -15.00
N GLN A 47 7.87 -2.87 -14.22
CA GLN A 47 7.46 -4.20 -14.66
C GLN A 47 6.12 -4.21 -15.42
N GLY A 48 5.45 -3.07 -15.58
CA GLY A 48 4.12 -2.97 -16.19
C GLY A 48 2.99 -3.58 -15.34
N LYS A 49 3.23 -3.78 -14.04
CA LYS A 49 2.27 -4.37 -13.08
C LYS A 49 1.47 -3.33 -12.30
N ALA A 50 1.92 -2.07 -12.33
CA ALA A 50 1.22 -0.93 -11.79
C ALA A 50 1.25 0.23 -12.80
N THR A 51 0.27 1.12 -12.73
CA THR A 51 0.19 2.34 -13.53
C THR A 51 0.25 3.55 -12.60
N GLN A 52 1.18 4.47 -12.83
CA GLN A 52 1.24 5.74 -12.12
C GLN A 52 0.27 6.74 -12.76
N LEU A 53 -0.66 7.26 -11.97
CA LEU A 53 -1.69 8.23 -12.40
C LEU A 53 -1.31 9.67 -12.03
N ALA A 54 -0.68 9.87 -10.88
CA ALA A 54 -0.28 11.19 -10.40
C ALA A 54 1.11 11.15 -9.75
N PHE A 55 1.95 12.14 -10.09
CA PHE A 55 3.30 12.30 -9.54
C PHE A 55 3.77 13.77 -9.35
N ASN A 56 2.90 14.75 -9.65
CA ASN A 56 3.22 16.19 -9.57
C ASN A 56 2.83 16.79 -8.20
N GLY A 57 3.27 16.15 -7.11
CA GLY A 57 2.90 16.48 -5.74
C GLY A 57 2.36 15.26 -4.99
N PHE A 58 1.98 15.46 -3.72
CA PHE A 58 1.43 14.39 -2.88
C PHE A 58 -0.10 14.42 -2.84
N PRO A 59 -0.75 13.24 -2.88
CA PRO A 59 -0.15 11.91 -2.97
C PRO A 59 0.33 11.55 -4.38
N ASN A 60 1.38 10.73 -4.45
CA ASN A 60 1.64 9.95 -5.65
C ASN A 60 0.58 8.85 -5.74
N ARG A 61 -0.13 8.77 -6.86
CA ARG A 61 -1.23 7.82 -7.02
C ARG A 61 -0.94 6.79 -8.09
N TYR A 62 -1.24 5.54 -7.77
CA TYR A 62 -1.04 4.40 -8.63
C TYR A 62 -2.26 3.49 -8.64
N THR A 63 -2.38 2.68 -9.67
CA THR A 63 -3.33 1.57 -9.73
C THR A 63 -2.61 0.27 -10.08
N ALA A 64 -3.04 -0.82 -9.47
CA ALA A 64 -2.55 -2.18 -9.76
C ALA A 64 -3.67 -3.19 -9.49
N THR A 65 -3.59 -4.38 -10.09
CA THR A 65 -4.60 -5.41 -9.85
C THR A 65 -4.39 -6.10 -8.50
N ALA A 66 -5.48 -6.59 -7.91
CA ALA A 66 -5.44 -7.37 -6.69
C ALA A 66 -4.52 -8.61 -6.81
N ASP A 67 -4.40 -9.22 -7.98
CA ASP A 67 -3.50 -10.37 -8.20
C ASP A 67 -2.01 -10.02 -8.01
N VAL A 68 -1.65 -8.77 -8.24
CA VAL A 68 -0.29 -8.27 -8.03
C VAL A 68 -0.09 -7.88 -6.56
N ILE A 69 -1.08 -7.21 -5.98
CA ILE A 69 -0.96 -6.57 -4.65
C ILE A 69 -1.23 -7.55 -3.51
N ALA A 70 -2.24 -8.41 -3.63
CA ALA A 70 -2.64 -9.32 -2.55
C ALA A 70 -1.51 -10.29 -2.14
N PRO A 71 -0.78 -10.94 -3.07
CA PRO A 71 0.36 -11.79 -2.70
C PRO A 71 1.51 -11.01 -2.06
N LEU A 72 1.75 -9.76 -2.48
CA LEU A 72 2.78 -8.90 -1.89
C LEU A 72 2.44 -8.57 -0.43
N LEU A 73 1.18 -8.20 -0.16
CA LEU A 73 0.71 -7.96 1.20
C LEU A 73 0.75 -9.23 2.03
N GLN A 74 0.32 -10.38 1.48
CA GLN A 74 0.34 -11.66 2.19
C GLN A 74 1.75 -12.16 2.51
N ALA A 75 2.72 -11.96 1.61
CA ALA A 75 4.12 -12.29 1.87
C ALA A 75 4.67 -11.45 3.03
N GLY A 76 4.44 -10.13 3.00
CA GLY A 76 4.82 -9.25 4.11
C GLY A 76 4.11 -9.56 5.42
N ILE A 77 2.85 -10.02 5.38
CA ILE A 77 2.11 -10.50 6.56
C ILE A 77 2.71 -11.82 7.09
N ALA A 78 2.98 -12.79 6.21
CA ALA A 78 3.51 -14.11 6.60
C ALA A 78 4.88 -14.01 7.29
N GLU A 79 5.73 -13.10 6.82
CA GLU A 79 7.02 -12.79 7.44
C GLU A 79 6.89 -12.11 8.83
N THR A 80 5.69 -11.67 9.23
CA THR A 80 5.40 -11.03 10.54
C THR A 80 4.68 -11.93 11.54
N HIS A 81 4.34 -13.18 11.19
CA HIS A 81 3.50 -14.07 12.02
C HIS A 81 4.21 -14.85 13.13
N ASP A 82 5.54 -14.75 13.26
CA ASP A 82 6.24 -15.28 14.43
C ASP A 82 6.23 -14.22 15.54
N ASP A 83 5.54 -14.57 16.63
CA ASP A 83 5.26 -13.76 17.80
C ASP A 83 6.47 -12.96 18.31
N GLU A 84 6.18 -11.71 18.74
CA GLU A 84 7.09 -10.73 19.33
C GLU A 84 7.80 -9.81 18.30
N PHE A 85 7.41 -8.53 18.24
CA PHE A 85 8.22 -7.47 17.63
C PHE A 85 9.40 -7.18 18.57
N PRO A 86 10.60 -7.73 18.35
CA PRO A 86 11.72 -7.55 19.23
C PRO A 86 12.44 -6.29 18.76
N GLN A 87 11.86 -5.12 19.02
CA GLN A 87 12.46 -3.79 18.83
C GLN A 87 13.23 -3.47 17.52
N ASP A 88 13.17 -4.31 16.49
CA ASP A 88 13.86 -4.14 15.21
C ASP A 88 13.08 -4.91 14.12
N ARG A 89 12.01 -4.25 13.66
CA ARG A 89 11.46 -4.16 12.28
C ARG A 89 11.33 -5.45 11.42
N PRO A 90 10.16 -5.67 10.78
CA PRO A 90 10.03 -6.63 9.68
C PRO A 90 11.00 -6.20 8.59
N THR A 91 11.88 -7.11 8.20
CA THR A 91 13.11 -6.81 7.49
C THR A 91 12.89 -5.91 6.27
N GLY A 92 13.37 -4.66 6.37
CA GLY A 92 13.41 -3.69 5.27
C GLY A 92 12.29 -2.66 5.17
N TRP A 93 11.23 -2.74 6.00
CA TRP A 93 10.06 -1.86 5.89
C TRP A 93 9.92 -0.88 7.07
N PRO A 94 10.11 0.45 6.90
CA PRO A 94 10.23 1.35 8.08
C PRO A 94 8.91 1.99 8.56
N GLY A 95 7.98 1.26 9.20
CA GLY A 95 6.86 1.92 9.91
C GLY A 95 5.69 1.05 10.39
N THR A 96 4.66 1.70 10.97
CA THR A 96 3.46 1.06 11.56
C THR A 96 2.54 0.53 10.47
N ILE A 97 2.42 -0.79 10.32
CA ILE A 97 1.58 -1.42 9.30
C ILE A 97 0.22 -1.85 9.86
N THR A 98 -0.87 -1.45 9.21
CA THR A 98 -2.23 -1.96 9.42
C THR A 98 -2.65 -2.72 8.18
N VAL A 99 -3.02 -3.99 8.32
CA VAL A 99 -3.47 -4.82 7.20
C VAL A 99 -4.76 -5.54 7.55
N HIS A 100 -5.69 -5.56 6.59
CA HIS A 100 -6.99 -6.19 6.73
C HIS A 100 -7.05 -7.45 5.85
N GLY A 101 -6.48 -8.55 6.34
CA GLY A 101 -6.33 -9.81 5.60
C GLY A 101 -7.65 -10.37 5.04
N GLU A 102 -8.73 -10.30 5.80
CA GLU A 102 -10.09 -10.68 5.37
C GLU A 102 -10.58 -9.89 4.15
N ARG A 103 -10.22 -8.61 4.05
CA ARG A 103 -10.64 -7.73 2.94
C ARG A 103 -9.79 -7.97 1.72
N ILE A 104 -8.49 -8.24 1.92
CA ILE A 104 -7.58 -8.65 0.85
C ILE A 104 -8.07 -9.97 0.25
N ALA A 105 -8.43 -10.95 1.08
CA ALA A 105 -8.98 -12.23 0.63
C ALA A 105 -10.33 -12.11 -0.08
N ALA A 106 -11.11 -11.06 0.23
CA ALA A 106 -12.39 -10.76 -0.42
C ALA A 106 -12.24 -10.02 -1.76
N CYS A 107 -11.05 -9.55 -2.13
CA CYS A 107 -10.83 -8.88 -3.42
C CYS A 107 -11.03 -9.86 -4.57
N THR A 108 -11.69 -9.41 -5.64
CA THR A 108 -11.85 -10.22 -6.84
C THR A 108 -10.54 -10.26 -7.64
N PRO A 109 -10.17 -11.39 -8.26
CA PRO A 109 -9.06 -11.45 -9.20
C PRO A 109 -9.22 -10.39 -10.30
N GLY A 110 -8.15 -9.68 -10.62
CA GLY A 110 -8.17 -8.58 -11.58
C GLY A 110 -8.79 -7.27 -11.08
N GLN A 111 -9.35 -7.22 -9.85
CA GLN A 111 -9.88 -5.99 -9.28
C GLN A 111 -8.81 -4.91 -9.24
N LEU A 112 -9.12 -3.73 -9.76
CA LEU A 112 -8.20 -2.61 -9.71
C LEU A 112 -8.22 -2.01 -8.30
N LEU A 113 -7.04 -1.89 -7.70
CA LEU A 113 -6.82 -1.28 -6.40
C LEU A 113 -6.14 0.06 -6.59
N THR A 114 -6.45 1.00 -5.69
CA THR A 114 -5.78 2.29 -5.63
C THR A 114 -4.70 2.26 -4.57
N ILE A 115 -3.52 2.74 -4.94
CA ILE A 115 -2.36 2.89 -4.06
C ILE A 115 -2.01 4.37 -4.01
N GLU A 116 -1.94 4.93 -2.81
CA GLU A 116 -1.48 6.28 -2.57
C GLU A 116 -0.21 6.27 -1.75
N VAL A 117 0.77 7.07 -2.15
CA VAL A 117 2.03 7.26 -1.43
C VAL A 117 2.19 8.74 -1.13
N TRP A 118 2.19 9.07 0.15
CA TRP A 118 2.32 10.41 0.71
C TRP A 118 3.73 10.62 1.25
N ASP A 119 4.29 11.82 1.10
CA ASP A 119 5.50 12.21 1.83
C ASP A 119 5.14 12.66 3.25
N GLN A 120 6.00 12.32 4.21
CA GLN A 120 5.87 12.67 5.62
C GLN A 120 6.75 13.87 6.00
N SER A 121 7.11 14.72 5.03
CA SER A 121 7.85 15.97 5.26
C SER A 121 7.01 17.06 5.89
#